data_AF-A0AAP7DJT4-F1
#
_entry.id   AF-A0AAP7DJT4-F1
#
_cell.length_a   1.000
_cell.length_b   1.000
_cell.length_c   1.000
_cell.angle_alpha   90.00
_cell.angle_beta   90.00
_cell.angle_gamma   90.00
#
_symmetry.space_group_name_H-M   'P 1'
#
loop_
_entity.id
_entity.type
_entity.pdbx_description
1 polymer ?
#
loop_
_entity_poly.entity_id
_entity_poly.type
_entity_poly.pdbx_seq_one_letter_code
_entity_poly.pdbx_strand_id
1 'polypeptide(L)'
;MPFIRVSYMEGQYDTCQLEQISKTIMYALIKHFNVPEDDCFQVFHAHRTGEFFYSKNYLNVERSEGLLYIQITLKSGRTEQQKTGFYAMLAKELSNTVNIRKEDVFVVLVDNEFDDWSFGNGIAQMLDRQKRGVLGMAHRAIKPHASESLRKLAPAFIDYSENVLFGDLWRREQLSLRDRSLVTISALVAGGLTEQLPYHLRLSVENGLQQEEIVETITHLAYYAGWPRAASALQVVETVFENKA
;
A
#
# COMPACT_ATOMS: atom_id res chain seq x y z
N MET A 1 -0.32 10.69 1.19
CA MET A 1 -0.37 12.07 1.70
C MET A 1 1.01 12.67 1.68
N PRO A 2 1.48 13.14 0.51
CA PRO A 2 2.69 13.92 0.37
C PRO A 2 2.38 15.41 0.12
N PHE A 3 3.20 16.29 0.70
CA PHE A 3 3.32 17.68 0.29
C PHE A 3 4.68 17.87 -0.36
N ILE A 4 4.69 18.35 -1.61
CA ILE A 4 5.88 18.45 -2.43
C ILE A 4 6.28 19.91 -2.59
N ARG A 5 7.55 20.21 -2.27
CA ARG A 5 8.21 21.46 -2.65
C ARG A 5 9.25 21.15 -3.72
N VAL A 6 9.14 21.83 -4.85
CA VAL A 6 10.09 21.74 -5.95
C VAL A 6 10.83 23.06 -6.09
N SER A 7 12.15 23.02 -6.14
CA SER A 7 13.03 24.18 -6.28
C SER A 7 13.94 24.02 -7.50
N TYR A 8 14.07 25.09 -8.28
CA TYR A 8 14.82 25.14 -9.54
C TYR A 8 15.25 26.59 -9.83
N MET A 9 16.12 26.81 -10.82
CA MET A 9 16.55 28.15 -11.22
C MET A 9 15.47 28.88 -12.04
N GLU A 10 15.35 30.18 -11.84
CA GLU A 10 14.43 31.02 -12.63
C GLU A 10 14.75 30.95 -14.13
N GLY A 11 13.70 30.79 -14.95
CA GLY A 11 13.82 30.63 -16.41
C GLY A 11 14.23 29.22 -16.87
N GLN A 12 14.49 28.28 -15.96
CA GLN A 12 14.90 26.91 -16.31
C GLN A 12 13.78 26.06 -16.93
N TYR A 13 12.52 26.30 -16.51
CA TYR A 13 11.36 25.54 -16.98
C TYR A 13 10.18 26.45 -17.32
N ASP A 14 9.50 26.15 -18.43
CA ASP A 14 8.22 26.76 -18.76
C ASP A 14 7.04 26.06 -18.07
N THR A 15 5.84 26.66 -18.18
CA THR A 15 4.62 26.14 -17.54
C THR A 15 4.25 24.72 -18.00
N CYS A 16 4.50 24.37 -19.26
CA CYS A 16 4.21 23.04 -19.80
C CYS A 16 5.16 22.00 -19.18
N GLN A 17 6.44 22.33 -19.10
CA GLN A 17 7.44 21.50 -18.45
C GLN A 17 7.14 21.32 -16.95
N LEU A 18 6.76 22.39 -16.25
CA LEU A 18 6.36 22.30 -14.83
C LEU A 18 5.14 21.39 -14.63
N GLU A 19 4.15 21.46 -15.52
CA GLU A 19 2.99 20.56 -15.49
C GLU A 19 3.41 19.10 -15.71
N GLN A 20 4.32 18.84 -16.65
CA GLN A 20 4.87 17.49 -16.87
C GLN A 20 5.66 16.99 -15.67
N ILE A 21 6.51 17.82 -15.06
CA ILE A 21 7.23 17.48 -13.82
C ILE A 21 6.24 17.11 -12.72
N SER A 22 5.20 17.92 -12.51
CA SER A 22 4.14 17.66 -11.51
C SER A 22 3.46 16.30 -11.73
N LYS A 23 3.08 16.00 -12.97
CA LYS A 23 2.45 14.72 -13.34
C LYS A 23 3.40 13.53 -13.16
N THR A 24 4.67 13.69 -13.51
CA THR A 24 5.69 12.65 -13.35
C THR A 24 5.97 12.34 -11.88
N ILE A 25 6.02 13.37 -11.02
CA ILE A 25 6.11 13.19 -9.56
C ILE A 25 4.91 12.41 -9.04
N MET A 26 3.68 12.82 -9.41
CA MET A 26 2.46 12.10 -9.00
C MET A 26 2.46 10.64 -9.46
N TYR A 27 2.83 10.38 -10.71
CA TYR A 27 2.90 9.03 -11.24
C TYR A 27 3.85 8.12 -10.44
N ALA A 28 5.03 8.62 -10.08
CA ALA A 28 5.98 7.89 -9.25
C ALA A 28 5.44 7.66 -7.82
N LEU A 29 4.79 8.66 -7.23
CA LEU A 29 4.17 8.57 -5.90
C LEU A 29 3.02 7.54 -5.85
N ILE A 30 2.14 7.55 -6.84
CA ILE A 30 1.05 6.57 -6.97
C ILE A 30 1.64 5.15 -7.06
N LYS A 31 2.64 4.96 -7.92
CA LYS A 31 3.18 3.63 -8.22
C LYS A 31 4.00 3.02 -7.08
N HIS A 32 4.76 3.82 -6.33
CA HIS A 32 5.65 3.31 -5.28
C HIS A 32 5.14 3.52 -3.86
N PHE A 33 4.31 4.55 -3.62
CA PHE A 33 3.78 4.87 -2.29
C PHE A 33 2.26 4.72 -2.19
N ASN A 34 1.57 4.22 -3.23
CA ASN A 34 0.11 4.03 -3.26
C ASN A 34 -0.66 5.28 -2.84
N VAL A 35 -0.16 6.45 -3.27
CA VAL A 35 -0.81 7.74 -3.04
C VAL A 35 -2.08 7.83 -3.91
N PRO A 36 -3.22 8.29 -3.39
CA PRO A 36 -4.42 8.55 -4.20
C PRO A 36 -4.15 9.56 -5.32
N GLU A 37 -4.83 9.43 -6.46
CA GLU A 37 -4.63 10.33 -7.61
C GLU A 37 -4.98 11.79 -7.30
N ASP A 38 -5.96 12.01 -6.42
CA ASP A 38 -6.44 13.32 -5.97
C ASP A 38 -5.60 13.93 -4.84
N ASP A 39 -4.65 13.19 -4.26
CA ASP A 39 -3.74 13.63 -3.20
C ASP A 39 -2.53 14.38 -3.79
N CYS A 40 -2.81 15.51 -4.44
CA CYS A 40 -1.85 16.31 -5.20
C CYS A 40 -1.65 17.69 -4.57
N PHE A 41 -0.66 17.81 -3.69
CA PHE A 41 -0.27 19.07 -3.05
C PHE A 41 1.18 19.42 -3.41
N GLN A 42 1.37 20.26 -4.43
CA GLN A 42 2.69 20.61 -4.94
C GLN A 42 2.86 22.13 -5.04
N VAL A 43 4.05 22.61 -4.68
CA VAL A 43 4.46 24.00 -4.89
C VAL A 43 5.81 24.03 -5.60
N PHE A 44 5.89 24.89 -6.61
CA PHE A 44 7.07 25.10 -7.44
C PHE A 44 7.63 26.49 -7.12
N HIS A 45 8.91 26.55 -6.78
CA HIS A 45 9.59 27.78 -6.43
C HIS A 45 10.86 27.95 -7.26
N ALA A 46 10.86 28.98 -8.11
CA ALA A 46 12.03 29.40 -8.85
C ALA A 46 12.92 30.28 -7.97
N HIS A 47 14.23 30.03 -8.02
CA HIS A 47 15.25 30.80 -7.31
C HIS A 47 16.03 31.65 -8.30
N ARG A 48 16.38 32.87 -7.88
CA ARG A 48 17.21 33.76 -8.68
C ARG A 48 18.67 33.33 -8.61
N THR A 49 19.46 33.85 -9.55
CA THR A 49 20.92 33.73 -9.48
C THR A 49 21.43 34.24 -8.14
N GLY A 50 22.17 33.40 -7.42
CA GLY A 50 22.70 33.71 -6.09
C GLY A 50 21.81 33.28 -4.91
N GLU A 51 20.67 32.62 -5.15
CA GLU A 51 19.80 32.07 -4.10
C GLU A 51 19.88 30.53 -4.00
N PHE A 52 20.40 29.84 -5.04
CA PHE A 52 20.39 28.39 -5.15
C PHE A 52 21.79 27.79 -5.19
N PHE A 53 22.29 27.37 -4.02
CA PHE A 53 23.65 26.84 -3.86
C PHE A 53 23.65 25.32 -3.66
N TYR A 54 24.52 24.63 -4.38
CA TYR A 54 24.71 23.19 -4.27
C TYR A 54 26.11 22.79 -4.73
N SER A 55 26.57 21.61 -4.30
CA SER A 55 27.84 21.04 -4.75
C SER A 55 27.71 20.43 -6.14
N LYS A 56 28.65 20.75 -7.03
CA LYS A 56 28.69 20.22 -8.40
C LYS A 56 29.10 18.74 -8.49
N ASN A 57 29.71 18.15 -7.46
CA ASN A 57 30.26 16.78 -7.53
C ASN A 57 30.21 15.96 -6.23
N TYR A 58 29.35 16.32 -5.26
CA TYR A 58 29.24 15.55 -4.00
C TYR A 58 28.80 14.10 -4.26
N LEU A 59 29.48 13.15 -3.59
CA LEU A 59 29.32 11.70 -3.74
C LEU A 59 29.43 11.19 -5.20
N ASN A 60 30.32 11.80 -5.99
CA ASN A 60 30.54 11.45 -7.41
C ASN A 60 29.30 11.64 -8.30
N VAL A 61 28.39 12.53 -7.92
CA VAL A 61 27.22 12.92 -8.74
C VAL A 61 27.48 14.30 -9.35
N GLU A 62 27.68 14.35 -10.67
CA GLU A 62 27.98 15.57 -11.42
C GLU A 62 26.73 16.36 -11.79
N ARG A 63 26.48 17.46 -11.07
CA ARG A 63 25.29 18.31 -11.22
C ARG A 63 25.57 19.50 -12.16
N SER A 64 24.63 19.77 -13.05
CA SER A 64 24.61 20.96 -13.90
C SER A 64 23.82 22.11 -13.26
N GLU A 65 23.71 23.24 -13.96
CA GLU A 65 22.78 24.35 -13.62
C GLU A 65 21.31 23.95 -13.74
N GLY A 66 21.02 22.77 -14.28
CA GLY A 66 19.69 22.18 -14.44
C GLY A 66 19.17 21.41 -13.22
N LEU A 67 19.72 21.63 -12.02
CA LEU A 67 19.30 20.93 -10.81
C LEU A 67 17.82 21.16 -10.49
N LEU A 68 17.11 20.06 -10.21
CA LEU A 68 15.75 20.02 -9.71
C LEU A 68 15.76 19.43 -8.30
N TYR A 69 15.53 20.27 -7.30
CA TYR A 69 15.47 19.86 -5.90
C TYR A 69 14.02 19.60 -5.49
N ILE A 70 13.72 18.38 -5.04
CA ILE A 70 12.39 17.91 -4.69
C ILE A 70 12.41 17.48 -3.21
N GLN A 71 11.75 18.26 -2.36
CA GLN A 71 11.50 17.86 -0.98
C GLN A 71 10.05 17.38 -0.85
N ILE A 72 9.88 16.19 -0.29
CA ILE A 72 8.57 15.58 -0.09
C ILE A 72 8.39 15.36 1.40
N THR A 73 7.41 16.04 1.98
CA THR A 73 6.95 15.78 3.35
C THR A 73 5.81 14.78 3.30
N LEU A 74 5.91 13.66 4.00
CA LEU A 74 4.91 12.60 3.94
C LEU A 74 4.83 11.82 5.25
N LYS A 75 3.68 11.17 5.47
CA LYS A 75 3.50 10.31 6.63
C LYS A 75 4.57 9.20 6.67
N SER A 76 5.10 8.91 7.84
CA SER A 76 6.15 7.90 8.06
C SER A 76 5.74 6.48 7.62
N GLY A 77 6.68 5.55 7.51
CA GLY A 77 6.39 4.12 7.28
C GLY A 77 6.51 3.62 5.84
N ARG A 78 7.21 4.35 4.97
CA ARG A 78 7.56 3.86 3.62
C ARG A 78 8.80 2.98 3.77
N THR A 79 8.76 1.78 3.19
CA THR A 79 9.87 0.84 3.28
C THR A 79 11.08 1.32 2.47
N GLU A 80 12.27 0.80 2.76
CA GLU A 80 13.48 1.09 2.00
C GLU A 80 13.31 0.74 0.51
N GLN A 81 12.68 -0.40 0.20
CA GLN A 81 12.41 -0.83 -1.17
C GLN A 81 11.46 0.15 -1.89
N GLN A 82 10.43 0.65 -1.21
CA GLN A 82 9.54 1.66 -1.78
C GLN A 82 10.31 2.96 -2.06
N LYS A 83 11.10 3.44 -1.09
CA LYS A 83 11.86 4.69 -1.21
C LYS A 83 12.87 4.61 -2.36
N THR A 84 13.68 3.56 -2.41
CA THR A 84 14.68 3.35 -3.47
C THR A 84 14.06 3.15 -4.85
N GLY A 85 12.94 2.40 -4.94
CA GLY A 85 12.17 2.24 -6.16
C GLY A 85 11.60 3.57 -6.68
N PHE A 86 11.06 4.39 -5.78
CA PHE A 86 10.56 5.73 -6.09
C PHE A 86 11.66 6.62 -6.66
N TYR A 87 12.85 6.69 -6.04
CA TYR A 87 13.95 7.52 -6.52
C TYR A 87 14.39 7.12 -7.93
N ALA A 88 14.57 5.81 -8.16
CA ALA A 88 15.00 5.28 -9.45
C ALA A 88 13.98 5.56 -10.56
N MET A 89 12.69 5.37 -10.27
CA MET A 89 11.61 5.65 -11.20
C MET A 89 11.52 7.15 -11.53
N LEU A 90 11.50 8.00 -10.50
CA LEU A 90 11.33 9.43 -10.68
C LEU A 90 12.44 10.02 -11.56
N ALA A 91 13.70 9.70 -11.28
CA ALA A 91 14.84 10.16 -12.09
C ALA A 91 14.75 9.66 -13.54
N LYS A 92 14.34 8.40 -13.74
CA LYS A 92 14.14 7.83 -15.08
C LYS A 92 13.02 8.54 -15.85
N GLU A 93 11.86 8.72 -15.24
CA GLU A 93 10.71 9.30 -15.92
C GLU A 93 10.89 10.79 -16.19
N LEU A 94 11.50 11.56 -15.28
CA LEU A 94 11.83 12.98 -15.52
C LEU A 94 12.83 13.13 -16.67
N SER A 95 13.78 12.21 -16.80
CA SER A 95 14.72 12.17 -17.91
C SER A 95 14.03 11.85 -19.24
N ASN A 96 13.07 10.93 -19.25
CA ASN A 96 12.35 10.57 -20.47
C ASN A 96 11.32 11.63 -20.91
N THR A 97 10.65 12.28 -19.95
CA THR A 97 9.49 13.15 -20.22
C THR A 97 9.86 14.61 -20.41
N VAL A 98 10.81 15.12 -19.61
CA VAL A 98 11.18 16.54 -19.57
C VAL A 98 12.65 16.76 -19.91
N ASN A 99 13.38 15.69 -20.30
CA ASN A 99 14.81 15.71 -20.64
C ASN A 99 15.70 16.26 -19.50
N ILE A 100 15.30 16.01 -18.25
CA ILE A 100 16.11 16.37 -17.07
C ILE A 100 17.17 15.29 -16.86
N ARG A 101 18.43 15.68 -16.65
CA ARG A 101 19.48 14.71 -16.34
C ARG A 101 19.20 14.01 -15.02
N LYS A 102 19.47 12.71 -14.94
CA LYS A 102 19.25 11.93 -13.71
C LYS A 102 20.09 12.45 -12.55
N GLU A 103 21.31 12.92 -12.85
CA GLU A 103 22.22 13.49 -11.85
C GLU A 103 21.70 14.81 -11.26
N ASP A 104 20.81 15.49 -11.99
CA ASP A 104 20.19 16.76 -11.62
C ASP A 104 18.86 16.57 -10.87
N VAL A 105 18.44 15.34 -10.56
CA VAL A 105 17.26 15.08 -9.72
C VAL A 105 17.71 14.84 -8.28
N PHE A 106 17.48 15.82 -7.41
CA PHE A 106 17.80 15.72 -5.99
C PHE A 106 16.53 15.54 -5.17
N VAL A 107 16.43 14.47 -4.36
CA VAL A 107 15.23 14.16 -3.60
C VAL A 107 15.53 14.09 -2.11
N VAL A 108 14.70 14.74 -1.29
CA VAL A 108 14.67 14.57 0.17
C VAL A 108 13.28 14.14 0.60
N LEU A 109 13.21 13.06 1.37
CA LEU A 109 11.99 12.67 2.07
C LEU A 109 12.06 13.15 3.53
N VAL A 110 11.02 13.83 3.98
CA VAL A 110 10.83 14.25 5.37
C VAL A 110 9.61 13.52 5.91
N ASP A 111 9.83 12.71 6.94
CA ASP A 111 8.76 11.93 7.56
C ASP A 111 8.02 12.76 8.62
N ASN A 112 6.70 12.60 8.70
CA ASN A 112 5.84 13.14 9.76
C ASN A 112 4.71 12.16 10.14
N GLU A 113 3.82 12.53 11.06
CA GLU A 113 2.75 11.66 11.57
C GLU A 113 1.34 12.12 11.17
N PHE A 114 0.32 11.35 11.55
CA PHE A 114 -1.07 11.58 11.11
C PHE A 114 -1.70 12.86 11.67
N ASP A 115 -1.29 13.32 12.85
CA ASP A 115 -1.74 14.56 13.50
C ASP A 115 -1.12 15.83 12.90
N ASP A 116 -0.05 15.71 12.12
CA ASP A 116 0.67 16.85 11.54
C ASP A 116 -0.03 17.45 10.30
N TRP A 117 -1.19 16.94 9.90
CA TRP A 117 -1.86 17.32 8.66
C TRP A 117 -3.25 17.90 8.88
N SER A 118 -3.46 19.11 8.35
CA SER A 118 -4.79 19.67 8.10
C SER A 118 -4.92 20.08 6.64
N PHE A 119 -5.83 19.45 5.90
CA PHE A 119 -6.07 19.73 4.49
C PHE A 119 -7.07 20.87 4.25
N GLY A 120 -7.56 21.47 5.33
CA GLY A 120 -8.60 22.51 5.29
C GLY A 120 -9.55 22.40 6.47
N ASN A 121 -10.41 23.40 6.61
CA ASN A 121 -11.44 23.50 7.66
C ASN A 121 -10.90 23.43 9.11
N GLY A 122 -9.59 23.53 9.33
CA GLY A 122 -8.97 23.46 10.65
C GLY A 122 -9.07 22.08 11.33
N ILE A 123 -9.28 21.01 10.55
CA ILE A 123 -9.46 19.64 11.07
C ILE A 123 -8.23 18.81 10.71
N ALA A 124 -7.82 17.90 11.59
CA ALA A 124 -6.82 16.87 11.28
C ALA A 124 -7.50 15.62 10.67
N GLN A 125 -7.85 15.69 9.38
CA GLN A 125 -8.63 14.64 8.71
C GLN A 125 -7.95 13.26 8.75
N MET A 126 -6.62 13.26 8.87
CA MET A 126 -5.81 12.05 8.93
C MET A 126 -5.96 11.27 10.23
N LEU A 127 -6.31 11.92 11.35
CA LEU A 127 -6.61 11.23 12.60
C LEU A 127 -7.89 10.41 12.51
N ASP A 128 -8.91 10.94 11.83
CA ASP A 128 -10.14 10.19 11.56
C ASP A 128 -9.89 9.04 10.59
N ARG A 129 -9.00 9.22 9.58
CA ARG A 129 -8.59 8.13 8.70
C ARG A 129 -7.76 7.07 9.42
N GLN A 130 -6.93 7.44 10.40
CA GLN A 130 -6.21 6.51 11.25
C GLN A 130 -7.17 5.71 12.15
N LYS A 131 -8.11 6.40 12.80
CA LYS A 131 -9.14 5.77 13.65
C LYS A 131 -10.11 4.87 12.88
N ARG A 132 -10.41 5.21 11.62
CA ARG A 132 -11.25 4.42 10.71
C ARG A 132 -10.46 3.39 9.89
N GLY A 133 -9.13 3.29 10.05
CA GLY A 133 -8.28 2.36 9.32
C GLY A 133 -8.24 2.59 7.79
N VAL A 134 -8.53 3.80 7.31
CA VAL A 134 -8.71 4.12 5.87
C VAL A 134 -7.40 4.57 5.20
N LEU A 135 -6.35 4.95 5.94
CA LEU A 135 -5.05 5.23 5.34
C LEU A 135 -3.92 4.40 5.96
N GLY A 136 -3.83 3.18 5.45
CA GLY A 136 -2.95 2.11 5.89
C GLY A 136 -3.49 0.76 5.39
N MET A 137 -3.96 0.71 4.15
CA MET A 137 -4.39 -0.55 3.54
C MET A 137 -3.21 -1.13 2.74
N ALA A 138 -2.32 -1.89 3.38
CA ALA A 138 -1.30 -2.68 2.65
C ALA A 138 -1.92 -3.76 1.78
N HIS A 139 -3.14 -4.17 2.11
CA HIS A 139 -3.77 -5.33 1.54
C HIS A 139 -5.09 -4.99 0.88
N ARG A 140 -5.33 -5.61 -0.28
CA ARG A 140 -6.56 -5.41 -1.08
C ARG A 140 -7.79 -5.62 -0.21
N ALA A 141 -8.86 -4.89 -0.52
CA ALA A 141 -10.14 -5.08 0.15
C ALA A 141 -10.67 -6.50 -0.13
N ILE A 142 -11.10 -7.20 0.93
CA ILE A 142 -11.80 -8.47 0.83
C ILE A 142 -13.29 -8.16 0.94
N LYS A 143 -14.09 -8.60 -0.03
CA LYS A 143 -15.53 -8.45 0.01
C LYS A 143 -16.13 -9.63 0.79
N PRO A 144 -16.71 -9.41 1.98
CA PRO A 144 -17.43 -10.49 2.65
C PRO A 144 -18.69 -10.85 1.86
N HIS A 145 -19.02 -12.14 1.85
CA HIS A 145 -20.30 -12.62 1.34
C HIS A 145 -21.34 -12.58 2.48
N ALA A 146 -22.09 -11.48 2.55
CA ALA A 146 -23.25 -11.35 3.43
C ALA A 146 -24.53 -11.19 2.61
N SER A 147 -25.53 -12.03 2.87
CA SER A 147 -26.84 -11.94 2.21
C SER A 147 -27.62 -10.72 2.72
N GLU A 148 -28.49 -10.17 1.88
CA GLU A 148 -29.37 -9.05 2.24
C GLU A 148 -30.27 -9.38 3.44
N SER A 149 -30.68 -10.65 3.56
CA SER A 149 -31.42 -11.14 4.72
C SER A 149 -30.61 -11.04 6.02
N LEU A 150 -29.32 -11.38 5.98
CA LEU A 150 -28.44 -11.31 7.15
C LEU A 150 -28.13 -9.85 7.53
N ARG A 151 -28.00 -8.96 6.55
CA ARG A 151 -27.86 -7.51 6.77
C ARG A 151 -29.03 -6.92 7.54
N LYS A 152 -30.25 -7.33 7.19
CA LYS A 152 -31.46 -6.88 7.89
C LYS A 152 -31.58 -7.50 9.28
N LEU A 153 -31.21 -8.77 9.43
CA LEU A 153 -31.35 -9.51 10.69
C LEU A 153 -30.33 -9.05 11.76
N ALA A 154 -29.07 -8.85 11.36
CA ALA A 154 -27.96 -8.59 12.29
C ALA A 154 -27.04 -7.49 11.76
N PRO A 155 -27.52 -6.22 11.67
CA PRO A 155 -26.76 -5.12 11.07
C PRO A 155 -25.43 -4.85 11.77
N ALA A 156 -25.37 -4.96 13.11
CA ALA A 156 -24.12 -4.78 13.85
C ALA A 156 -23.07 -5.87 13.53
N PHE A 157 -23.51 -7.12 13.34
CA PHE A 157 -22.61 -8.22 12.97
C PHE A 157 -22.01 -8.00 11.57
N ILE A 158 -22.84 -7.51 10.64
CA ILE A 158 -22.36 -7.14 9.30
C ILE A 158 -21.40 -5.95 9.36
N ASP A 159 -21.73 -4.92 10.14
CA ASP A 159 -20.84 -3.77 10.34
C ASP A 159 -19.47 -4.21 10.87
N TYR A 160 -19.41 -5.06 11.88
CA TYR A 160 -18.15 -5.61 12.39
C TYR A 160 -17.44 -6.48 11.36
N SER A 161 -18.16 -7.28 10.58
CA SER A 161 -17.55 -8.09 9.53
C SER A 161 -16.94 -7.24 8.42
N GLU A 162 -17.63 -6.19 7.98
CA GLU A 162 -17.23 -5.35 6.87
C GLU A 162 -16.19 -4.32 7.26
N ASN A 163 -16.39 -3.63 8.37
CA ASN A 163 -15.60 -2.46 8.73
C ASN A 163 -14.48 -2.79 9.73
N VAL A 164 -14.64 -3.81 10.57
CA VAL A 164 -13.63 -4.18 11.58
C VAL A 164 -12.82 -5.40 11.12
N LEU A 165 -13.45 -6.50 10.75
CA LEU A 165 -12.76 -7.73 10.36
C LEU A 165 -12.07 -7.55 9.00
N PHE A 166 -12.83 -7.42 7.92
CA PHE A 166 -12.27 -7.27 6.57
C PHE A 166 -11.86 -5.83 6.26
N GLY A 167 -12.47 -4.87 6.93
CA GLY A 167 -12.22 -3.43 6.80
C GLY A 167 -11.11 -2.89 7.70
N ASP A 168 -10.54 -3.67 8.62
CA ASP A 168 -9.35 -3.23 9.37
C ASP A 168 -8.40 -4.41 9.59
N LEU A 169 -8.81 -5.41 10.38
CA LEU A 169 -7.92 -6.47 10.84
C LEU A 169 -7.19 -7.19 9.70
N TRP A 170 -7.90 -7.57 8.64
CA TRP A 170 -7.32 -8.23 7.46
C TRP A 170 -6.48 -7.32 6.56
N ARG A 171 -6.55 -6.00 6.77
CA ARG A 171 -5.86 -4.98 5.97
C ARG A 171 -4.50 -4.57 6.54
N ARG A 172 -4.26 -4.91 7.81
CA ARG A 172 -3.04 -4.58 8.56
C ARG A 172 -1.81 -5.30 8.02
N GLU A 173 -0.69 -4.58 7.92
CA GLU A 173 0.50 -5.01 7.17
C GLU A 173 1.41 -6.01 7.90
N GLN A 174 1.23 -6.21 9.21
CA GLN A 174 2.13 -7.03 10.04
C GLN A 174 2.08 -8.53 9.69
N LEU A 175 1.01 -8.98 9.04
CA LEU A 175 0.91 -10.32 8.46
C LEU A 175 0.37 -10.18 7.03
N SER A 176 1.03 -10.87 6.10
CA SER A 176 0.58 -10.93 4.71
C SER A 176 -0.82 -11.54 4.61
N LEU A 177 -1.57 -11.22 3.56
CA LEU A 177 -2.86 -11.88 3.29
C LEU A 177 -2.73 -13.42 3.20
N ARG A 178 -1.61 -13.91 2.66
CA ARG A 178 -1.27 -15.33 2.61
C ARG A 178 -1.23 -15.94 4.00
N ASP A 179 -0.47 -15.33 4.91
CA ASP A 179 -0.28 -15.85 6.27
C ASP A 179 -1.55 -15.70 7.12
N ARG A 180 -2.33 -14.63 6.91
CA ARG A 180 -3.65 -14.47 7.55
C ARG A 180 -4.61 -15.58 7.16
N SER A 181 -4.64 -15.92 5.87
CA SER A 181 -5.41 -17.06 5.38
C SER A 181 -4.93 -18.38 5.98
N LEU A 182 -3.61 -18.59 6.06
CA LEU A 182 -3.02 -19.79 6.66
C LEU A 182 -3.43 -19.95 8.14
N VAL A 183 -3.29 -18.88 8.93
CA VAL A 183 -3.68 -18.86 10.35
C VAL A 183 -5.18 -19.08 10.51
N THR A 184 -6.00 -18.47 9.65
CA THR A 184 -7.46 -18.62 9.70
C THR A 184 -7.88 -20.06 9.41
N ILE A 185 -7.37 -20.67 8.34
CA ILE A 185 -7.65 -22.07 8.02
C ILE A 185 -7.19 -22.97 9.17
N SER A 186 -5.98 -22.74 9.69
CA SER A 186 -5.44 -23.53 10.80
C SER A 186 -6.35 -23.48 12.04
N ALA A 187 -6.86 -22.29 12.39
CA ALA A 187 -7.78 -22.11 13.50
C ALA A 187 -9.15 -22.79 13.25
N LEU A 188 -9.69 -22.69 12.03
CA LEU A 188 -10.96 -23.34 11.67
C LEU A 188 -10.85 -24.87 11.73
N VAL A 189 -9.76 -25.44 11.21
CA VAL A 189 -9.50 -26.88 11.27
C VAL A 189 -9.31 -27.33 12.71
N ALA A 190 -8.49 -26.62 13.49
CA ALA A 190 -8.28 -26.92 14.90
C ALA A 190 -9.59 -26.84 15.70
N GLY A 191 -10.49 -25.91 15.37
CA GLY A 191 -11.81 -25.77 15.97
C GLY A 191 -12.88 -26.75 15.45
N GLY A 192 -12.62 -27.47 14.36
CA GLY A 192 -13.62 -28.33 13.71
C GLY A 192 -14.74 -27.55 13.00
N LEU A 193 -14.48 -26.31 12.59
CA LEU A 193 -15.46 -25.40 11.97
C LEU A 193 -15.49 -25.56 10.44
N THR A 194 -15.81 -26.76 9.98
CA THR A 194 -15.77 -27.14 8.55
C THR A 194 -16.68 -26.31 7.66
N GLU A 195 -17.81 -25.83 8.17
CA GLU A 195 -18.77 -24.99 7.43
C GLU A 195 -18.18 -23.67 6.93
N GLN A 196 -17.14 -23.15 7.58
CA GLN A 196 -16.47 -21.91 7.18
C GLN A 196 -15.33 -22.15 6.19
N LEU A 197 -14.80 -23.37 6.13
CA LEU A 197 -13.65 -23.71 5.29
C LEU A 197 -13.86 -23.43 3.80
N PRO A 198 -15.04 -23.67 3.17
CA PRO A 198 -15.19 -23.42 1.73
C PRO A 198 -14.88 -21.98 1.31
N TYR A 199 -15.33 -20.99 2.09
CA TYR A 199 -15.02 -19.59 1.81
C TYR A 199 -13.53 -19.30 2.02
N HIS A 200 -12.97 -19.72 3.15
CA HIS A 200 -11.59 -19.42 3.51
C HIS A 200 -10.54 -20.16 2.67
N LEU A 201 -10.85 -21.35 2.15
CA LEU A 201 -10.01 -22.10 1.21
C LEU A 201 -9.95 -21.45 -0.18
N ARG A 202 -11.05 -20.86 -0.67
CA ARG A 202 -11.01 -20.08 -1.90
C ARG A 202 -10.21 -18.80 -1.70
N LEU A 203 -10.50 -18.08 -0.61
CA LEU A 203 -9.81 -16.85 -0.26
C LEU A 203 -8.30 -17.08 -0.04
N SER A 204 -7.89 -18.22 0.53
CA SER A 204 -6.46 -18.54 0.73
C SER A 204 -5.71 -18.71 -0.58
N VAL A 205 -6.31 -19.37 -1.57
CA VAL A 205 -5.70 -19.51 -2.89
C VAL A 205 -5.62 -18.16 -3.60
N GLU A 206 -6.67 -17.35 -3.53
CA GLU A 206 -6.62 -15.97 -4.06
C GLU A 206 -5.54 -15.13 -3.38
N ASN A 207 -5.24 -15.41 -2.11
CA ASN A 207 -4.19 -14.75 -1.31
C ASN A 207 -2.80 -15.38 -1.50
N GLY A 208 -2.65 -16.39 -2.36
CA GLY A 208 -1.36 -16.95 -2.79
C GLY A 208 -0.91 -18.23 -2.09
N LEU A 209 -1.79 -18.91 -1.33
CA LEU A 209 -1.50 -20.27 -0.86
C LEU A 209 -1.73 -21.30 -1.98
N GLN A 210 -0.81 -22.25 -2.12
CA GLN A 210 -0.98 -23.40 -3.00
C GLN A 210 -1.80 -24.50 -2.32
N GLN A 211 -2.46 -25.35 -3.11
CA GLN A 211 -3.25 -26.46 -2.60
C GLN A 211 -2.39 -27.42 -1.77
N GLU A 212 -1.16 -27.67 -2.19
CA GLU A 212 -0.21 -28.54 -1.51
C GLU A 212 0.17 -27.99 -0.13
N GLU A 213 0.36 -26.67 -0.02
CA GLU A 213 0.65 -26.00 1.25
C GLU A 213 -0.53 -26.11 2.24
N ILE A 214 -1.75 -26.03 1.72
CA ILE A 214 -2.98 -26.20 2.52
C ILE A 214 -3.10 -27.65 3.01
N VAL A 215 -2.93 -28.63 2.12
CA VAL A 215 -2.99 -30.07 2.46
C VAL A 215 -1.92 -30.43 3.49
N GLU A 216 -0.69 -29.95 3.31
CA GLU A 216 0.40 -30.20 4.26
C GLU A 216 0.11 -29.57 5.62
N THR A 217 -0.42 -28.34 5.65
CA THR A 217 -0.81 -27.68 6.91
C THR A 217 -1.87 -28.48 7.67
N ILE A 218 -2.91 -28.96 6.98
CA ILE A 218 -3.98 -29.75 7.59
C ILE A 218 -3.46 -31.10 8.10
N THR A 219 -2.60 -31.75 7.31
CA THR A 219 -1.94 -33.01 7.69
C THR A 219 -1.07 -32.82 8.92
N HIS A 220 -0.30 -31.73 8.98
CA HIS A 220 0.50 -31.39 10.16
C HIS A 220 -0.38 -31.13 11.39
N LEU A 221 -1.51 -30.44 11.22
CA LEU A 221 -2.47 -30.18 12.30
C LEU A 221 -3.11 -31.46 12.85
N ALA A 222 -3.14 -32.58 12.10
CA ALA A 222 -3.70 -33.84 12.60
C ALA A 222 -3.01 -34.33 13.88
N TYR A 223 -1.71 -34.02 14.06
CA TYR A 223 -0.94 -34.37 15.26
C TYR A 223 -1.33 -33.54 16.50
N TYR A 224 -1.84 -32.32 16.31
CA TYR A 224 -2.12 -31.38 17.40
C TYR A 224 -3.62 -31.20 17.66
N ALA A 225 -4.44 -31.26 16.61
CA ALA A 225 -5.89 -31.09 16.65
C ALA A 225 -6.66 -32.41 16.52
N GLY A 226 -5.98 -33.52 16.19
CA GLY A 226 -6.54 -34.86 16.09
C GLY A 226 -6.97 -35.25 14.67
N TRP A 227 -6.83 -36.55 14.37
CA TRP A 227 -7.12 -37.13 13.06
C TRP A 227 -8.55 -36.87 12.54
N PRO A 228 -9.61 -36.94 13.35
CA PRO A 228 -10.98 -36.70 12.86
C PRO A 228 -11.17 -35.29 12.29
N ARG A 229 -10.63 -34.26 12.93
CA ARG A 229 -10.74 -32.87 12.46
C ARG A 229 -9.99 -32.65 11.17
N ALA A 230 -8.78 -33.20 11.06
CA ALA A 230 -7.99 -33.13 9.83
C ALA A 230 -8.67 -33.88 8.67
N ALA A 231 -9.18 -35.09 8.91
CA ALA A 231 -9.89 -35.87 7.89
C ALA A 231 -11.14 -35.15 7.36
N SER A 232 -11.98 -34.58 8.25
CA SER A 232 -13.14 -33.79 7.84
C SER A 232 -12.75 -32.53 7.05
N ALA A 233 -11.65 -31.85 7.43
CA ALA A 233 -11.15 -30.71 6.69
C ALA A 233 -10.63 -31.10 5.29
N LEU A 234 -9.92 -32.24 5.16
CA LEU A 234 -9.43 -32.74 3.89
C LEU A 234 -10.57 -33.12 2.92
N GLN A 235 -11.68 -33.66 3.42
CA GLN A 235 -12.88 -33.89 2.60
C GLN A 235 -13.46 -32.59 2.03
N VAL A 236 -13.43 -31.50 2.80
CA VAL A 236 -13.86 -30.18 2.30
C VAL A 236 -12.86 -29.63 1.27
N VAL A 237 -11.56 -29.83 1.47
CA VAL A 237 -10.50 -29.48 0.50
C VAL A 237 -10.73 -30.19 -0.83
N GLU A 238 -10.96 -31.50 -0.81
CA GLU A 238 -11.31 -32.32 -1.98
C GLU A 238 -12.53 -31.72 -2.70
N THR A 239 -13.63 -31.51 -1.97
CA THR A 239 -14.86 -30.94 -2.54
C THR A 239 -14.65 -29.55 -3.17
N VAL A 240 -13.85 -28.68 -2.54
CA VAL A 240 -13.66 -27.29 -3.01
C VAL A 240 -12.74 -27.23 -4.25
N PHE A 241 -11.77 -28.13 -4.36
CA PHE A 241 -10.79 -28.12 -5.44
C PHE A 241 -11.14 -29.06 -6.61
N GLU A 242 -11.92 -30.13 -6.40
CA GLU A 242 -12.44 -30.96 -7.50
C GLU A 242 -13.50 -30.24 -8.34
N ASN A 243 -14.30 -29.36 -7.73
CA ASN A 243 -15.30 -28.54 -8.43
C ASN A 243 -14.70 -27.39 -9.28
N LYS A 244 -13.38 -27.40 -9.52
CA LYS A 244 -12.67 -26.47 -10.42
C LYS A 244 -12.19 -27.13 -11.74
N ALA A 245 -12.43 -28.43 -11.94
CA ALA A 245 -12.16 -29.14 -13.19
C ALA A 245 -13.31 -29.03 -14.20
#